data_AF-A0A0Q4QME5-F1
#
_entry.id   AF-A0A0Q4QME5-F1
#
_cell.length_a   1.000
_cell.length_b   1.000
_cell.length_c   1.000
_cell.angle_alpha   90.00
_cell.angle_beta   90.00
_cell.angle_gamma   90.00
#
_symmetry.space_group_name_H-M   'P 1'
#
loop_
_entity.id
_entity.type
_entity.pdbx_description
1 polymer ?
#
loop_
_entity_poly.entity_id
_entity_poly.type
_entity_poly.pdbx_seq_one_letter_code
_entity_poly.pdbx_strand_id
1 'polypeptide(L)'
;MGIIWESIKHFYAYMAVIPVIPFLLIYLGYGAIIQDRKKAFRLAMDVTTALLIGCVAVLLDSLFNNSFGLYGILLFMLIGGGLLGNAQFRKRGSVNVKRIFRAVWRLGFFTMSMLYLLLMFIAIGQSIFSI
;
A
#
# COMPACT_ATOMS: atom_id res chain seq x y z
N MET A 1 -22.44 0.94 24.05
CA MET A 1 -21.06 0.80 23.53
C MET A 1 -20.97 0.59 22.01
N GLY A 2 -22.00 0.92 21.20
CA GLY A 2 -21.95 0.78 19.74
C GLY A 2 -21.44 2.02 19.00
N ILE A 3 -21.87 3.22 19.41
CA ILE A 3 -21.65 4.45 18.64
C ILE A 3 -20.17 4.81 18.51
N ILE A 4 -19.39 4.66 19.59
CA ILE A 4 -17.95 4.99 19.61
C ILE A 4 -17.17 4.01 18.73
N TRP A 5 -17.53 2.73 18.77
CA TRP A 5 -16.89 1.68 17.99
C TRP A 5 -17.20 1.80 16.49
N GLU A 6 -18.46 2.08 16.15
CA GLU A 6 -18.85 2.40 14.76
C GLU A 6 -18.16 3.66 14.25
N SER A 7 -18.05 4.71 15.07
CA SER A 7 -17.35 5.95 14.70
C SER A 7 -15.87 5.71 14.39
N ILE A 8 -15.19 4.88 15.20
CA ILE A 8 -13.79 4.50 14.97
C ILE A 8 -13.66 3.70 13.67
N LYS A 9 -14.59 2.77 13.41
CA LYS A 9 -14.60 1.98 12.16
C LYS A 9 -14.82 2.85 10.92
N HIS A 10 -15.77 3.78 10.95
CA HIS A 10 -15.98 4.71 9.84
C HIS A 10 -14.80 5.63 9.62
N PHE A 11 -14.22 6.18 10.69
CA PHE A 11 -13.02 7.02 10.60
C PHE A 11 -11.83 6.25 10.01
N TYR A 12 -11.62 5.01 10.47
CA TYR A 12 -10.61 4.11 9.92
C TYR A 12 -10.89 3.79 8.45
N ALA A 13 -12.14 3.51 8.09
CA ALA A 13 -12.55 3.26 6.71
C ALA A 13 -12.32 4.49 5.83
N TYR A 14 -12.67 5.70 6.26
CA TYR A 14 -12.40 6.93 5.52
C TYR A 14 -10.90 7.21 5.34
N MET A 15 -10.10 6.98 6.39
CA MET A 15 -8.64 7.11 6.30
C MET A 15 -8.01 6.04 5.41
N ALA A 16 -8.57 4.82 5.40
CA ALA A 16 -8.14 3.72 4.55
C ALA A 16 -8.55 3.93 3.08
N VAL A 17 -9.74 4.48 2.84
CA VAL A 17 -10.28 4.83 1.51
C VAL A 17 -9.56 6.06 0.91
N ILE A 18 -8.66 6.71 1.63
CA ILE A 18 -7.78 7.70 1.01
C ILE A 18 -6.37 7.47 1.57
N PRO A 19 -5.62 6.49 1.07
CA PRO A 19 -4.26 6.18 1.54
C PRO A 19 -3.30 7.38 1.40
N VAL A 20 -3.67 8.38 0.61
CA VAL A 20 -3.01 9.69 0.51
C VAL A 20 -3.06 10.48 1.83
N ILE A 21 -4.13 10.36 2.62
CA ILE A 21 -4.29 11.07 3.90
C ILE A 21 -3.32 10.53 4.97
N PRO A 22 -3.25 9.21 5.26
CA PRO A 22 -2.23 8.65 6.15
C PRO A 22 -0.81 9.01 5.71
N PHE A 23 -0.54 8.99 4.40
CA PHE A 23 0.75 9.39 3.85
C PHE A 23 1.11 10.84 4.18
N LEU A 24 0.19 11.77 3.93
CA LEU A 24 0.38 13.19 4.23
C LEU A 24 0.49 13.44 5.73
N LEU A 25 -0.33 12.78 6.55
CA LEU A 25 -0.30 12.93 8.01
C LEU A 25 1.04 12.48 8.59
N ILE A 26 1.55 11.33 8.16
CA ILE A 26 2.84 10.83 8.65
C ILE A 26 3.98 11.69 8.09
N TYR A 27 3.91 12.11 6.82
CA TYR A 27 4.93 12.96 6.23
C TYR A 27 5.03 14.34 6.91
N LEU A 28 3.89 15.00 7.16
CA LEU A 28 3.84 16.31 7.80
C LEU A 28 4.10 16.22 9.31
N GLY A 29 3.49 15.24 10.00
CA GLY A 29 3.67 15.05 11.45
C GLY A 29 5.10 14.64 11.80
N TYR A 30 5.66 13.63 11.12
CA TYR A 30 7.03 13.18 11.36
C TYR A 30 8.07 14.17 10.81
N GLY A 31 7.74 14.90 9.73
CA GLY A 31 8.58 15.96 9.17
C GLY A 31 8.66 17.22 10.04
N ALA A 32 7.66 17.48 10.89
CA ALA A 32 7.69 18.55 11.89
C ALA A 32 8.54 18.19 13.12
N ILE A 33 8.55 16.92 13.52
CA ILE A 33 9.28 16.44 14.70
C ILE A 33 10.76 16.16 14.39
N ILE A 34 11.03 15.54 13.24
CA ILE A 34 12.38 15.22 12.78
C ILE A 34 12.60 16.02 11.50
N GLN A 35 13.40 17.09 11.59
CA GLN A 35 13.78 17.98 10.46
C GLN A 35 14.47 17.25 9.27
N ASP A 36 14.57 15.92 9.33
CA ASP A 36 15.18 15.05 8.35
C ASP A 36 14.10 14.52 7.37
N ARG A 37 13.67 15.37 6.43
CA ARG A 37 12.56 15.09 5.49
C ARG A 37 12.69 13.77 4.74
N LYS A 38 13.93 13.32 4.47
CA LYS A 38 14.21 12.05 3.79
C LYS A 38 13.86 10.83 4.65
N LYS A 39 14.02 10.91 5.98
CA LYS A 39 13.62 9.82 6.90
C LYS A 39 12.12 9.81 7.10
N ALA A 40 11.50 10.98 7.30
CA ALA A 40 10.05 11.11 7.40
C ALA A 40 9.34 10.54 6.18
N PHE A 41 9.81 10.86 4.97
CA PHE A 41 9.25 10.32 3.72
C PHE A 41 9.36 8.79 3.63
N ARG A 42 10.48 8.20 4.08
CA ARG A 42 10.65 6.75 4.08
C ARG A 42 9.71 6.05 5.05
N LEU A 43 9.55 6.60 6.25
CA LEU A 43 8.60 6.08 7.24
C LEU A 43 7.16 6.21 6.77
N ALA A 44 6.79 7.36 6.20
CA ALA A 44 5.46 7.58 5.63
C ALA A 44 5.15 6.57 4.52
N MET A 45 6.09 6.32 3.60
CA MET A 45 5.95 5.26 2.60
C MET A 45 5.76 3.89 3.24
N ASP A 46 6.65 3.50 4.17
CA ASP A 46 6.62 2.14 4.73
C ASP A 46 5.30 1.83 5.44
N VAL A 47 4.76 2.79 6.20
CA VAL A 47 3.47 2.67 6.88
C VAL A 47 2.31 2.70 5.89
N THR A 48 2.35 3.58 4.89
CA THR A 48 1.27 3.69 3.91
C THR A 48 1.20 2.47 3.00
N THR A 49 2.33 1.82 2.67
CA THR A 49 2.32 0.58 1.90
C THR A 49 1.53 -0.52 2.60
N ALA A 50 1.68 -0.67 3.91
CA ALA A 50 0.92 -1.67 4.67
C ALA A 50 -0.60 -1.42 4.59
N LEU A 51 -1.01 -0.15 4.71
CA LEU A 51 -2.41 0.25 4.54
C LEU A 51 -2.90 0.02 3.10
N LEU A 52 -2.08 0.41 2.11
CA LEU A 52 -2.37 0.22 0.68
C LEU A 52 -2.59 -1.24 0.31
N ILE A 53 -1.77 -2.16 0.84
CA ILE A 53 -1.95 -3.60 0.63
C ILE A 53 -3.34 -4.05 1.07
N GLY A 54 -3.79 -3.64 2.26
CA GLY A 54 -5.13 -3.96 2.75
C GLY A 54 -6.24 -3.36 1.88
N CYS A 55 -6.11 -2.08 1.51
CA CYS A 55 -7.13 -1.39 0.73
C CYS A 55 -7.28 -1.97 -0.68
N VAL A 56 -6.15 -2.22 -1.35
CA VAL A 56 -6.13 -2.83 -2.69
C VAL A 56 -6.66 -4.26 -2.64
N ALA A 57 -6.35 -5.02 -1.59
CA ALA A 57 -6.89 -6.36 -1.45
C ALA A 57 -8.41 -6.38 -1.32
N VAL A 58 -8.98 -5.53 -0.46
CA VAL A 58 -10.44 -5.42 -0.29
C VAL A 58 -11.11 -4.96 -1.59
N LEU A 59 -10.50 -4.00 -2.31
CA LEU A 59 -11.00 -3.55 -3.61
C LEU A 59 -10.99 -4.68 -4.64
N LEU A 60 -9.90 -5.45 -4.72
CA LEU A 60 -9.81 -6.61 -5.62
C LEU A 60 -10.85 -7.66 -5.26
N ASP A 61 -11.00 -7.99 -3.99
CA ASP A 61 -11.96 -8.99 -3.52
C ASP A 61 -13.40 -8.57 -3.84
N SER A 62 -13.71 -7.28 -3.64
CA SER A 62 -15.02 -6.71 -3.94
C SER A 62 -15.31 -6.67 -5.46
N LEU A 63 -14.30 -6.39 -6.28
CA LEU A 63 -14.47 -6.26 -7.73
C LEU A 63 -14.55 -7.63 -8.43
N PHE A 64 -13.77 -8.62 -7.95
CA PHE A 64 -13.69 -9.96 -8.53
C PHE A 64 -14.53 -11.01 -7.80
N ASN A 65 -15.27 -10.62 -6.75
CA ASN A 65 -16.07 -11.52 -5.89
C ASN A 65 -15.30 -12.78 -5.45
N ASN A 66 -14.03 -12.59 -5.07
CA ASN A 66 -13.13 -13.66 -4.65
C ASN A 66 -12.34 -13.23 -3.41
N SER A 67 -11.73 -14.17 -2.68
CA SER A 67 -10.89 -13.89 -1.50
C SER A 67 -9.39 -13.88 -1.83
N PHE A 68 -9.03 -13.58 -3.09
CA PHE A 68 -7.67 -13.77 -3.61
C PHE A 68 -6.83 -12.49 -3.64
N GLY A 69 -7.39 -11.32 -3.31
CA GLY A 69 -6.73 -10.02 -3.36
C GLY A 69 -5.47 -9.96 -2.50
N LEU A 70 -5.55 -10.37 -1.24
CA LEU A 70 -4.38 -10.42 -0.34
C LEU A 70 -3.29 -11.37 -0.87
N TYR A 71 -3.68 -12.57 -1.30
CA TYR A 71 -2.75 -13.57 -1.81
C TYR A 71 -2.08 -13.13 -3.12
N GLY A 72 -2.84 -12.49 -4.01
CA GLY A 72 -2.34 -11.93 -5.26
C GLY A 72 -1.30 -10.83 -5.03
N ILE A 73 -1.55 -9.93 -4.08
CA ILE A 73 -0.59 -8.90 -3.68
C ILE A 73 0.67 -9.52 -3.08
N LEU A 74 0.52 -10.49 -2.18
CA LEU A 74 1.66 -11.18 -1.58
C LEU A 74 2.51 -11.90 -2.62
N LEU A 75 1.87 -12.59 -3.57
CA LEU A 75 2.53 -13.26 -4.69
C LEU A 75 3.29 -12.25 -5.56
N PHE A 76 2.65 -11.12 -5.88
CA PHE A 76 3.28 -10.05 -6.63
C PHE A 76 4.54 -9.51 -5.93
N MET A 77 4.49 -9.30 -4.62
CA MET A 77 5.65 -8.86 -3.82
C MET A 77 6.76 -9.92 -3.80
N LEU A 78 6.42 -11.20 -3.66
CA LEU A 78 7.37 -12.31 -3.70
C LEU A 78 8.07 -12.41 -5.06
N ILE A 79 7.32 -12.36 -6.16
CA ILE A 79 7.86 -12.37 -7.52
C ILE A 79 8.76 -11.15 -7.74
N GLY A 80 8.30 -9.95 -7.36
CA GLY A 80 9.09 -8.72 -7.43
C GLY A 80 10.39 -8.83 -6.64
N GLY A 81 10.36 -9.45 -5.46
CA GLY A 81 11.54 -9.73 -4.65
C GLY A 81 12.50 -10.74 -5.27
N GLY A 82 11.98 -11.82 -5.83
CA GLY A 82 12.77 -12.83 -6.54
C GLY A 82 13.46 -12.26 -7.78
N LEU A 83 12.75 -11.49 -8.59
CA LEU A 83 13.29 -10.84 -9.79
C LEU A 83 14.38 -9.81 -9.45
N LEU A 84 14.12 -8.94 -8.47
CA LEU A 84 15.11 -7.98 -7.99
C LEU A 84 16.31 -8.65 -7.33
N GLY A 85 16.09 -9.78 -6.64
CA GLY A 85 17.15 -10.61 -6.08
C GLY A 85 18.06 -11.19 -7.16
N ASN A 86 17.48 -11.81 -8.21
CA ASN A 86 18.24 -12.33 -9.34
C ASN A 86 19.00 -11.21 -10.08
N ALA A 87 18.36 -10.06 -10.29
CA ALA A 87 18.98 -8.90 -10.94
C ALA A 87 20.15 -8.32 -10.11
N GLN A 88 20.01 -8.26 -8.78
CA GLN A 88 21.12 -7.85 -7.90
C GLN A 88 22.25 -8.87 -7.90
N PHE A 89 21.93 -10.17 -7.87
CA PHE A 89 22.92 -11.25 -7.90
C PHE A 89 23.77 -11.19 -9.18
N ARG A 90 23.12 -10.98 -10.33
CA ARG A 90 23.80 -10.88 -11.63
C ARG A 90 24.72 -9.67 -11.75
N LYS A 91 24.36 -8.53 -11.14
CA LYS A 91 25.13 -7.28 -11.25
C LYS A 91 26.23 -7.11 -10.21
N ARG A 92 26.12 -7.73 -9.02
CA ARG A 92 27.03 -7.47 -7.89
C ARG A 92 27.61 -8.72 -7.23
N GLY A 93 27.22 -9.93 -7.66
CA GLY A 93 27.69 -11.20 -7.10
C GLY A 93 27.28 -11.47 -5.65
N SER A 94 26.60 -10.53 -4.98
CA SER A 94 26.16 -10.63 -3.60
C SER A 94 24.71 -10.19 -3.44
N VAL A 95 23.92 -11.00 -2.72
CA VAL A 95 22.50 -10.73 -2.46
C VAL A 95 22.38 -10.02 -1.13
N ASN A 96 22.11 -8.72 -1.16
CA ASN A 96 21.79 -7.97 0.05
C ASN A 96 20.29 -8.02 0.32
N VAL A 97 19.84 -9.05 1.05
CA VAL A 97 18.41 -9.31 1.34
C VAL A 97 17.71 -8.08 1.92
N LYS A 98 18.32 -7.38 2.89
CA LYS A 98 17.77 -6.14 3.47
C LYS A 98 17.57 -5.03 2.44
N ARG A 99 18.45 -4.93 1.43
CA ARG A 99 18.33 -3.92 0.37
C ARG A 99 17.24 -4.30 -0.64
N ILE A 100 17.12 -5.59 -0.97
CA ILE A 100 16.07 -6.10 -1.87
C ILE A 100 14.70 -5.93 -1.23
N PHE A 101 14.52 -6.38 0.02
CA PHE A 101 13.26 -6.23 0.74
C PHE A 101 12.79 -4.76 0.78
N ARG A 102 13.70 -3.83 1.11
CA ARG A 102 13.37 -2.39 1.06
C ARG A 102 13.07 -1.87 -0.34
N ALA A 103 13.72 -2.41 -1.38
CA ALA A 103 13.43 -2.02 -2.75
C ALA A 103 12.05 -2.52 -3.20
N VAL A 104 11.71 -3.77 -2.89
CA VAL A 104 10.39 -4.36 -3.13
C VAL A 104 9.33 -3.59 -2.38
N TRP A 105 9.54 -3.27 -1.12
CA TRP A 105 8.58 -2.50 -0.31
C TRP A 105 8.30 -1.12 -0.91
N ARG A 106 9.34 -0.44 -1.41
CA ARG A 106 9.22 0.87 -2.07
C ARG A 106 8.56 0.80 -3.43
N LEU A 107 8.90 -0.19 -4.26
CA LEU A 107 8.20 -0.41 -5.53
C LEU A 107 6.75 -0.81 -5.27
N GLY A 108 6.51 -1.61 -4.23
CA GLY A 108 5.18 -2.00 -3.76
C GLY A 108 4.33 -0.79 -3.43
N PHE A 109 4.85 0.21 -2.72
CA PHE A 109 4.15 1.48 -2.49
C PHE A 109 3.66 2.10 -3.81
N PHE A 110 4.56 2.25 -4.78
CA PHE A 110 4.25 2.92 -6.04
C PHE A 110 3.23 2.12 -6.86
N THR A 111 3.45 0.81 -7.00
CA THR A 111 2.52 -0.07 -7.72
C THR A 111 1.16 -0.13 -7.05
N MET A 112 1.11 -0.32 -5.73
CA MET A 112 -0.17 -0.39 -4.99
C MET A 112 -0.90 0.95 -5.03
N SER A 113 -0.20 2.08 -4.91
CA SER A 113 -0.84 3.40 -5.02
C SER A 113 -1.45 3.62 -6.40
N MET A 114 -0.79 3.16 -7.47
CA MET A 114 -1.30 3.28 -8.82
C MET A 114 -2.46 2.33 -9.09
N LEU A 115 -2.34 1.07 -8.64
CA LEU A 115 -3.40 0.07 -8.72
C LEU A 115 -4.64 0.51 -7.93
N TYR A 116 -4.43 1.09 -6.75
CA TYR A 116 -5.48 1.63 -5.90
C TYR A 116 -6.29 2.71 -6.61
N LEU A 117 -5.63 3.71 -7.22
CA LEU A 117 -6.32 4.76 -7.97
C LEU A 117 -7.13 4.16 -9.12
N LEU A 118 -6.53 3.27 -9.90
CA LEU A 118 -7.22 2.61 -11.03
C LEU A 118 -8.43 1.79 -10.58
N LEU A 119 -8.26 0.92 -9.59
CA LEU A 119 -9.33 0.08 -9.06
C LEU A 119 -10.44 0.92 -8.42
N MET A 120 -10.10 2.01 -7.75
CA MET A 120 -11.11 2.90 -7.18
C MET A 120 -11.95 3.59 -8.25
N PHE A 121 -11.34 4.09 -9.34
CA PHE A 121 -12.11 4.65 -10.45
C PHE A 121 -13.06 3.61 -11.07
N ILE A 122 -12.59 2.36 -11.23
CA ILE A 122 -13.41 1.26 -11.75
C ILE A 122 -14.55 0.93 -10.78
N ALA A 123 -14.26 0.82 -9.48
CA ALA A 123 -15.25 0.50 -8.45
C ALA A 123 -16.34 1.58 -8.35
N ILE A 124 -15.95 2.86 -8.39
CA ILE A 124 -16.90 3.99 -8.44
C ILE A 124 -17.73 3.93 -9.73
N GLY A 125 -17.08 3.67 -10.86
CA GLY A 125 -17.78 3.48 -12.13
C GLY A 125 -18.83 2.38 -12.05
N GLN A 126 -18.46 1.18 -11.60
CA GLN A 126 -19.39 0.07 -11.41
C GLN A 126 -20.51 0.40 -10.42
N SER A 127 -20.21 1.07 -9.31
CA SER A 127 -21.24 1.47 -8.34
C SER A 127 -22.25 2.46 -8.92
N ILE A 128 -21.83 3.32 -9.86
CA ILE A 128 -22.72 4.29 -10.52
C ILE A 128 -23.53 3.61 -11.63
N PHE A 129 -22.93 2.70 -12.40
CA PHE A 129 -23.62 1.97 -13.48
C PHE A 129 -24.53 0.83 -12.99
N SER A 130 -24.34 0.36 -11.74
CA SER A 130 -25.17 -0.67 -11.12
C SER A 130 -26.38 -0.11 -10.34
N ILE A 131 -26.60 1.21 -10.40
CA ILE A 131 -27.83 1.90 -9.96
C ILE A 131 -28.75 2.06 -11.17
#